data_AF-A0AAV7FMW7-F1
#
_entry.id   AF-A0AAV7FMW7-F1
#
_cell.length_a   1.000
_cell.length_b   1.000
_cell.length_c   1.000
_cell.angle_alpha   90.00
_cell.angle_beta   90.00
_cell.angle_gamma   90.00
#
_symmetry.space_group_name_H-M   'P 1'
#
loop_
_entity.id
_entity.type
_entity.pdbx_description
1 polymer ?
#
loop_
_entity_poly.entity_id
_entity_poly.type
_entity_poly.pdbx_seq_one_letter_code
_entity_poly.pdbx_strand_id
1 'polypeptide(L)'
;MGIVILSTSREQKLIHEGFITESLPNGMFRVRLDNEDLILGSISGRIRRSFIRILPGDRNARIGSNKNERRIPKGVIHVQASFNKTIVTVTDVRGRVVSWASAGTSGFRGTRKGTPYAAQAAAFHAIRTLVDQGMQRAEVMIKGPGLGRDAALRAIRRNGMLFSFVRDVTPMPHNGCRPPKKRRSTRTLQWKCVESRVDSKRLYYGRFVLSPLMKGQADTIGIAMRRALLGEIEGTYITRAKSENVLHEYSTIAGIEESVHEIFRNLKEIVLRSNLYGVRDASICVRGPKYITAQDIISPPSVEIVDTTQHIANLTEPISLFIELQIKRDRGYRMKSTKDSHDGSYHLDIVSMPVRNANHSIHSYGNEKQEILFLEIWTNGSFTRSTL
;
A
#
# COMPACT_ATOMS: atom_id res chain seq x y z
N MET A 1 -0.30 39.16 -14.17
CA MET A 1 -0.22 39.82 -15.49
C MET A 1 1.06 40.66 -15.49
N GLY A 2 1.79 40.73 -16.60
CA GLY A 2 3.06 41.46 -16.65
C GLY A 2 3.02 42.46 -17.80
N ILE A 3 3.00 43.75 -17.47
CA ILE A 3 3.27 44.83 -18.42
C ILE A 3 4.77 45.08 -18.36
N VAL A 4 5.43 45.21 -19.52
CA VAL A 4 6.85 45.53 -19.59
C VAL A 4 6.95 46.97 -20.08
N ILE A 5 7.40 47.82 -19.19
CA ILE A 5 7.76 49.21 -19.45
C ILE A 5 9.22 49.20 -19.91
N LEU A 6 9.50 49.74 -21.10
CA LEU A 6 10.85 49.86 -21.61
C LEU A 6 11.33 51.29 -21.35
N SER A 7 12.24 51.47 -20.38
CA SER A 7 13.07 52.67 -20.31
C SER A 7 14.29 52.49 -21.21
N THR A 8 14.62 53.52 -21.99
CA THR A 8 15.78 53.53 -22.88
C THR A 8 17.07 53.76 -22.10
N SER A 9 17.59 52.70 -21.46
CA SER A 9 19.01 52.40 -21.25
C SER A 9 19.13 51.10 -20.43
N ARG A 10 19.80 50.10 -21.03
CA ARG A 10 20.24 48.78 -20.49
C ARG A 10 19.62 48.24 -19.18
N GLU A 11 18.84 47.17 -19.35
CA GLU A 11 18.69 46.00 -18.46
C GLU A 11 18.42 46.19 -16.95
N GLN A 12 17.38 46.96 -16.58
CA GLN A 12 16.67 46.71 -15.31
C GLN A 12 15.16 46.66 -15.52
N LYS A 13 14.53 45.56 -15.07
CA LYS A 13 13.07 45.40 -15.10
C LYS A 13 12.46 46.14 -13.91
N LEU A 14 12.29 47.46 -14.06
CA LEU A 14 11.64 48.30 -13.06
C LEU A 14 10.10 48.14 -13.17
N ILE A 15 9.43 47.96 -12.03
CA ILE A 15 7.98 47.79 -11.95
C ILE A 15 7.39 49.03 -11.29
N HIS A 16 6.76 49.89 -12.09
CA HIS A 16 6.07 51.10 -11.62
C HIS A 16 4.57 51.04 -11.94
N GLU A 17 3.78 51.68 -11.08
CA GLU A 17 2.36 51.93 -11.30
C GLU A 17 2.20 53.20 -12.16
N GLY A 18 1.14 53.24 -12.96
CA GLY A 18 0.91 54.36 -13.88
C GLY A 18 -0.41 54.23 -14.63
N PHE A 19 -0.82 55.34 -15.23
CA PHE A 19 -2.07 55.48 -15.98
C PHE A 19 -1.80 55.47 -17.48
N ILE A 20 -2.65 54.76 -18.22
CA ILE A 20 -2.50 54.65 -19.67
C ILE A 20 -3.20 55.83 -20.31
N THR A 21 -2.42 56.70 -20.94
CA THR A 21 -2.93 57.96 -21.52
C THR A 21 -3.41 57.74 -22.94
N GLU A 22 -2.67 56.97 -23.74
CA GLU A 22 -2.96 56.77 -25.16
C GLU A 22 -2.61 55.34 -25.60
N SER A 23 -3.48 54.74 -26.42
CA SER A 23 -3.22 53.49 -27.11
C SER A 23 -2.57 53.76 -28.47
N LEU A 24 -1.44 53.10 -28.76
CA LEU A 24 -0.72 53.23 -30.02
C LEU A 24 -0.86 51.95 -30.89
N PRO A 25 -0.60 52.05 -32.21
CA PRO A 25 -0.54 50.88 -33.09
C PRO A 25 0.44 49.81 -32.59
N ASN A 26 0.26 48.56 -33.01
CA ASN A 26 1.11 47.40 -32.67
C ASN A 26 1.11 46.98 -31.18
N GLY A 27 0.09 47.36 -30.40
CA GLY A 27 -0.03 46.96 -29.00
C GLY A 27 0.97 47.68 -28.09
N MET A 28 1.37 48.88 -28.49
CA MET A 28 2.13 49.84 -27.69
C MET A 28 1.16 50.82 -27.02
N PHE A 29 1.57 51.43 -25.92
CA PHE A 29 0.75 52.43 -25.21
C PHE A 29 1.64 53.41 -24.46
N ARG A 30 1.17 54.65 -24.30
CA ARG A 30 1.83 55.65 -23.45
C ARG A 30 1.31 55.51 -22.03
N VAL A 31 2.24 55.43 -21.07
CA VAL A 31 1.93 55.37 -19.64
C VAL A 31 2.47 56.63 -19.00
N ARG A 32 1.63 57.35 -18.26
CA ARG A 32 2.04 58.40 -17.33
C ARG A 32 2.29 57.75 -15.97
N LEU A 33 3.53 57.85 -15.48
CA LEU A 33 3.91 57.38 -14.15
C LEU A 33 3.45 58.36 -13.07
N ASP A 34 3.44 57.91 -11.82
CA ASP A 34 3.09 58.75 -10.67
C ASP A 34 4.05 59.94 -10.48
N ASN A 35 5.27 59.85 -11.03
CA ASN A 35 6.26 60.94 -11.06
C ASN A 35 6.06 61.91 -12.26
N GLU A 36 4.89 61.89 -12.89
CA GLU A 36 4.50 62.66 -14.10
C GLU A 36 5.25 62.33 -15.41
N ASP A 37 6.29 61.50 -15.37
CA ASP A 37 7.02 61.06 -16.56
C ASP A 37 6.15 60.21 -17.52
N LEU A 38 6.32 60.47 -18.83
CA LEU A 38 5.66 59.73 -19.91
C LEU A 38 6.61 58.70 -20.53
N ILE A 39 6.19 57.45 -20.52
CA ILE A 39 6.98 56.29 -20.99
C ILE A 39 6.20 55.44 -21.98
N LEU A 40 6.93 54.71 -22.84
CA LEU A 40 6.35 53.79 -23.82
C LEU A 40 6.29 52.37 -23.25
N GLY A 41 5.08 51.83 -23.14
CA GLY A 41 4.81 50.46 -22.70
C GLY A 41 4.47 49.53 -23.86
N SER A 42 4.83 48.25 -23.73
CA SER A 42 4.42 47.20 -24.68
C SER A 42 3.74 46.04 -23.96
N ILE A 43 2.76 45.42 -24.62
CA ILE A 43 2.08 44.24 -24.08
C ILE A 43 2.99 43.01 -24.25
N SER A 44 3.36 42.37 -23.13
CA SER A 44 4.18 41.16 -23.15
C SER A 44 3.52 39.96 -22.44
N GLY A 45 4.02 38.77 -22.74
CA GLY A 45 3.67 37.54 -22.02
C GLY A 45 2.21 37.09 -22.14
N ARG A 46 1.56 36.81 -21.00
CA ARG A 46 0.20 36.24 -20.95
C ARG A 46 -0.88 37.20 -21.49
N ILE A 47 -0.66 38.51 -21.42
CA ILE A 47 -1.62 39.52 -21.89
C ILE A 47 -1.72 39.45 -23.42
N ARG A 48 -0.57 39.40 -24.12
CA ARG A 48 -0.51 39.24 -25.58
C ARG A 48 -1.12 37.92 -26.06
N ARG A 49 -0.94 36.83 -25.29
CA ARG A 49 -1.52 35.51 -25.62
C ARG A 49 -3.04 35.42 -25.42
N SER A 50 -3.61 36.30 -24.61
CA SER A 50 -5.03 36.27 -24.25
C SER A 50 -5.83 37.39 -24.94
N PHE A 51 -5.21 38.11 -25.90
CA PHE A 51 -5.83 39.17 -26.71
C PHE A 51 -6.55 40.25 -25.88
N ILE A 52 -5.99 40.59 -24.71
CA ILE A 52 -6.60 41.60 -23.83
C ILE A 52 -6.31 42.98 -24.41
N ARG A 53 -7.37 43.74 -24.72
CA ARG A 53 -7.28 45.14 -25.11
C ARG A 53 -7.06 46.00 -23.87
N ILE A 54 -6.13 46.93 -23.99
CA ILE A 54 -5.82 47.95 -22.99
C ILE A 54 -6.37 49.27 -23.52
N LEU A 55 -7.17 49.97 -22.73
CA LEU A 55 -7.82 51.22 -23.13
C LEU A 55 -7.21 52.44 -22.40
N PRO A 56 -7.29 53.64 -23.00
CA PRO A 56 -6.97 54.89 -22.31
C PRO A 56 -7.81 55.03 -21.03
N GLY A 57 -7.16 55.31 -19.90
CA GLY A 57 -7.79 55.39 -18.57
C GLY A 57 -7.64 54.14 -17.70
N ASP A 58 -7.18 53.01 -18.25
CA ASP A 58 -6.88 51.82 -17.45
C ASP A 58 -5.71 52.09 -16.49
N ARG A 59 -5.88 51.73 -15.20
CA ARG A 59 -4.83 51.85 -14.17
C ARG A 59 -4.10 50.54 -14.01
N ASN A 60 -2.77 50.57 -14.08
CA ASN A 60 -1.92 49.40 -13.82
C ASN A 60 -1.81 49.14 -12.33
N ALA A 61 -2.87 48.64 -11.69
CA ALA A 61 -2.85 48.28 -10.27
C ALA A 61 -2.10 46.96 -10.03
N ARG A 62 -1.30 46.88 -8.96
CA ARG A 62 -0.88 45.60 -8.39
C ARG A 62 -2.11 44.80 -7.99
N ILE A 63 -2.47 43.78 -8.77
CA ILE A 63 -3.31 42.69 -8.25
C ILE A 63 -2.41 41.90 -7.30
N GLY A 64 -2.35 42.36 -6.04
CA GLY A 64 -1.89 41.53 -4.94
C GLY A 64 -2.78 40.30 -4.93
N SER A 65 -2.21 39.13 -5.23
CA SER A 65 -2.93 37.88 -5.06
C SER A 65 -3.08 37.65 -3.57
N ASN A 66 -4.08 38.26 -2.93
CA ASN A 66 -4.61 37.77 -1.66
C ASN A 66 -5.29 36.42 -1.95
N LYS A 67 -4.47 35.41 -2.23
CA LYS A 67 -4.85 34.02 -2.08
C LYS A 67 -5.01 33.83 -0.59
N ASN A 68 -6.24 33.91 -0.11
CA ASN A 68 -6.58 33.30 1.17
C ASN A 68 -6.01 31.87 1.13
N GLU A 69 -4.97 31.61 1.91
CA GLU A 69 -4.37 30.29 2.07
C GLU A 69 -5.40 29.43 2.78
N ARG A 70 -6.29 28.83 1.99
CA ARG A 70 -7.24 27.85 2.47
C ARG A 70 -6.46 26.59 2.77
N ARG A 71 -6.25 26.31 4.06
CA ARG A 71 -5.68 25.05 4.50
C ARG A 71 -6.66 23.92 4.19
N ILE A 72 -6.28 23.02 3.29
CA ILE A 72 -7.11 21.89 2.86
C ILE A 72 -6.43 20.62 3.37
N PRO A 73 -6.89 20.01 4.48
CA PRO A 73 -6.21 18.85 5.09
C PRO A 73 -6.39 17.55 4.29
N LYS A 74 -7.47 17.45 3.50
CA LYS A 74 -7.85 16.26 2.71
C LYS A 74 -8.20 16.66 1.28
N GLY A 75 -7.77 15.87 0.30
CA GLY A 75 -8.12 16.10 -1.11
C GLY A 75 -8.04 14.85 -1.99
N VAL A 76 -8.31 15.03 -3.28
CA VAL A 76 -8.30 13.98 -4.30
C VAL A 76 -7.30 14.33 -5.40
N ILE A 77 -6.38 13.42 -5.68
CA ILE A 77 -5.38 13.51 -6.74
C ILE A 77 -5.85 12.68 -7.92
N HIS A 78 -6.15 13.33 -9.03
CA HIS A 78 -6.49 12.73 -10.30
C HIS A 78 -5.24 12.60 -11.17
N VAL A 79 -4.86 11.38 -11.51
CA VAL A 79 -3.75 11.08 -12.41
C VAL A 79 -4.33 10.59 -13.74
N GLN A 80 -4.25 11.43 -14.77
CA GLN A 80 -4.61 11.03 -16.13
C GLN A 80 -3.33 10.65 -16.90
N ALA A 81 -3.12 9.35 -17.10
CA ALA A 81 -1.98 8.77 -17.79
C ALA A 81 -2.41 8.23 -19.16
N SER A 82 -2.19 9.01 -20.22
CA SER A 82 -2.29 8.54 -21.61
C SER A 82 -0.91 8.14 -22.14
N PHE A 83 -0.85 7.50 -23.31
CA PHE A 83 0.44 7.13 -23.93
C PHE A 83 1.35 8.34 -24.21
N ASN A 84 0.77 9.50 -24.53
CA ASN A 84 1.54 10.67 -24.97
C ASN A 84 1.66 11.78 -23.92
N LYS A 85 0.82 11.74 -22.87
CA LYS A 85 0.74 12.81 -21.88
C LYS A 85 0.27 12.28 -20.53
N THR A 86 0.93 12.75 -19.48
CA THR A 86 0.47 12.63 -18.10
C THR A 86 0.03 13.98 -17.57
N ILE A 87 -1.15 14.03 -16.97
CA ILE A 87 -1.71 15.19 -16.27
C ILE A 87 -2.04 14.77 -14.85
N VAL A 88 -1.57 15.54 -13.87
CA VAL A 88 -1.88 15.36 -12.47
C VAL A 88 -2.67 16.59 -12.02
N THR A 89 -3.86 16.37 -11.49
CA THR A 89 -4.75 17.42 -11.00
C THR A 89 -5.11 17.12 -9.58
N VAL A 90 -4.98 18.11 -8.70
CA VAL A 90 -5.29 17.97 -7.29
C VAL A 90 -6.49 18.82 -6.96
N THR A 91 -7.44 18.22 -6.27
CA THR A 91 -8.72 18.82 -5.95
C THR A 91 -9.02 18.67 -4.47
N ASP A 92 -9.83 19.58 -3.94
CA ASP A 92 -10.48 19.46 -2.64
C ASP A 92 -11.60 18.38 -2.71
N VAL A 93 -12.11 17.92 -1.57
CA VAL A 93 -13.21 16.95 -1.50
C VAL A 93 -14.48 17.42 -2.24
N ARG A 94 -14.62 18.74 -2.43
CA ARG A 94 -15.71 19.38 -3.18
C ARG A 94 -15.45 19.49 -4.69
N GLY A 95 -14.36 18.91 -5.20
CA GLY A 95 -14.00 18.93 -6.62
C GLY A 95 -13.39 20.25 -7.12
N ARG A 96 -13.04 21.18 -6.23
CA ARG A 96 -12.37 22.43 -6.60
C ARG A 96 -10.89 22.18 -6.84
N VAL A 97 -10.36 22.62 -7.98
CA VAL A 97 -8.95 22.44 -8.34
C VAL A 97 -8.06 23.32 -7.47
N VAL A 98 -7.13 22.69 -6.74
CA VAL A 98 -6.11 23.35 -5.91
C VAL A 98 -4.87 23.59 -6.77
N SER A 99 -4.41 22.54 -7.45
CA SER A 99 -3.24 22.60 -8.31
C SER A 99 -3.36 21.62 -9.46
N TRP A 100 -2.62 21.87 -10.53
CA TRP A 100 -2.49 20.92 -11.61
C TRP A 100 -1.12 21.08 -12.27
N ALA A 101 -0.59 19.99 -12.78
CA ALA A 101 0.61 19.99 -13.61
C ALA A 101 0.51 18.88 -14.65
N SER A 102 1.26 19.05 -15.73
CA SER A 102 1.37 18.09 -16.81
C SER A 102 2.82 18.02 -17.28
N ALA A 103 3.17 16.95 -18.00
CA ALA A 103 4.49 16.83 -18.62
C ALA A 103 4.87 18.08 -19.45
N GLY A 104 3.89 18.74 -20.09
CA GLY A 104 4.13 19.96 -20.87
C GLY A 104 4.44 21.20 -20.03
N THR A 105 3.76 21.39 -18.90
CA THR A 105 4.06 22.51 -17.97
C THR A 105 5.37 22.30 -17.23
N SER A 106 5.83 21.05 -17.11
CA SER A 106 7.13 20.68 -16.53
C SER A 106 8.29 20.75 -17.54
N GLY A 107 8.10 21.37 -18.71
CA GLY A 107 9.17 21.64 -19.67
C GLY A 107 9.42 20.56 -20.72
N PHE A 108 8.73 19.41 -20.67
CA PHE A 108 8.93 18.34 -21.64
C PHE A 108 8.20 18.63 -22.96
N ARG A 109 8.91 18.47 -24.09
CA ARG A 109 8.39 18.66 -25.46
C ARG A 109 8.42 17.35 -26.28
N GLY A 110 7.57 17.26 -27.30
CA GLY A 110 7.52 16.10 -28.22
C GLY A 110 7.23 14.77 -27.53
N THR A 111 7.86 13.70 -28.02
CA THR A 111 7.74 12.31 -27.53
C THR A 111 8.19 12.13 -26.08
N ARG A 112 9.05 13.03 -25.57
CA ARG A 112 9.51 12.99 -24.17
C ARG A 112 8.37 13.21 -23.15
N LYS A 113 7.21 13.74 -23.58
CA LYS A 113 6.02 13.94 -22.71
C LYS A 113 5.36 12.64 -22.23
N GLY A 114 5.50 11.54 -22.97
CA GLY A 114 4.94 10.23 -22.62
C GLY A 114 5.83 9.42 -21.68
N THR A 115 7.05 9.89 -21.40
CA THR A 115 8.02 9.14 -20.59
C THR A 115 7.61 9.09 -19.11
N PRO A 116 7.98 8.01 -18.40
CA PRO A 116 7.71 7.90 -16.96
C PRO A 116 8.43 9.00 -16.16
N TYR A 117 9.59 9.48 -16.61
CA TYR A 117 10.31 10.58 -15.97
C TYR A 117 9.51 11.90 -16.05
N ALA A 118 8.92 12.20 -17.21
CA ALA A 118 8.06 13.38 -17.35
C ALA A 118 6.80 13.31 -16.46
N ALA A 119 6.26 12.10 -16.25
CA ALA A 119 5.16 11.88 -15.32
C ALA A 119 5.55 12.12 -13.85
N GLN A 120 6.76 11.71 -13.44
CA GLN A 120 7.29 11.98 -12.10
C GLN A 120 7.45 13.49 -11.85
N ALA A 121 8.04 14.21 -12.81
CA ALA A 121 8.21 15.65 -12.71
C ALA A 121 6.84 16.37 -12.65
N ALA A 122 5.88 15.97 -13.47
CA ALA A 122 4.52 16.51 -13.41
C ALA A 122 3.85 16.27 -12.05
N ALA A 123 3.97 15.06 -11.49
CA ALA A 123 3.46 14.76 -10.16
C ALA A 123 4.14 15.62 -9.08
N PHE A 124 5.47 15.75 -9.12
CA PHE A 124 6.22 16.57 -8.17
C PHE A 124 5.75 18.03 -8.16
N HIS A 125 5.59 18.64 -9.34
CA HIS A 125 5.13 20.03 -9.45
C HIS A 125 3.70 20.23 -8.96
N ALA A 126 2.80 19.26 -9.17
CA ALA A 126 1.43 19.32 -8.65
C ALA A 126 1.37 19.20 -7.12
N ILE A 127 2.29 18.44 -6.52
CA ILE A 127 2.33 18.19 -5.07
C ILE A 127 3.02 19.30 -4.31
N ARG A 128 4.02 19.97 -4.89
CA ARG A 128 4.75 21.05 -4.21
C ARG A 128 3.80 22.10 -3.63
N THR A 129 2.78 22.48 -4.38
CA THR A 129 1.75 23.43 -3.95
C THR A 129 0.79 22.89 -2.86
N LEU A 130 0.78 21.58 -2.60
CA LEU A 130 -0.03 20.96 -1.55
C LEU A 130 0.63 21.05 -0.18
N VAL A 131 1.97 21.03 -0.16
CA VAL A 131 2.76 21.28 1.05
C VAL A 131 2.44 22.69 1.55
N ASP A 132 2.44 23.68 0.65
CA ASP A 132 2.09 25.07 0.96
C ASP A 132 0.64 25.23 1.47
N GLN A 133 -0.28 24.34 1.08
CA GLN A 133 -1.70 24.37 1.50
C GLN A 133 -2.02 23.41 2.66
N GLY A 134 -1.03 22.71 3.21
CA GLY A 134 -1.18 21.84 4.38
C GLY A 134 -1.98 20.55 4.15
N MET A 135 -2.00 20.01 2.93
CA MET A 135 -2.72 18.75 2.63
C MET A 135 -1.91 17.54 3.06
N GLN A 136 -2.44 16.74 3.99
CA GLN A 136 -1.73 15.57 4.55
C GLN A 136 -2.24 14.23 4.00
N ARG A 137 -3.54 14.16 3.68
CA ARG A 137 -4.19 12.93 3.20
C ARG A 137 -4.80 13.13 1.82
N ALA A 138 -4.56 12.17 0.94
CA ALA A 138 -5.07 12.20 -0.42
C ALA A 138 -5.67 10.87 -0.87
N GLU A 139 -6.78 10.94 -1.59
CA GLU A 139 -7.29 9.84 -2.40
C GLU A 139 -6.71 9.92 -3.81
N VAL A 140 -6.32 8.79 -4.41
CA VAL A 140 -5.71 8.79 -5.74
C VAL A 140 -6.62 8.10 -6.74
N MET A 141 -7.02 8.82 -7.78
CA MET A 141 -7.86 8.34 -8.88
C MET A 141 -7.02 8.30 -10.15
N ILE A 142 -6.82 7.12 -10.72
CA ILE A 142 -5.97 6.96 -11.91
C ILE A 142 -6.83 6.67 -13.13
N LYS A 143 -6.59 7.38 -14.24
CA LYS A 143 -7.29 7.22 -15.51
C LYS A 143 -6.30 7.02 -16.65
N GLY A 144 -6.40 5.90 -17.34
CA GLY A 144 -5.69 5.62 -18.58
C GLY A 144 -4.56 4.59 -18.42
N PRO A 145 -4.16 3.94 -19.55
CA PRO A 145 -3.17 2.85 -19.57
C PRO A 145 -1.73 3.31 -19.73
N GLY A 146 -1.45 4.62 -19.75
CA GLY A 146 -0.13 5.15 -20.09
C GLY A 146 0.98 4.78 -19.10
N LEU A 147 2.21 4.65 -19.60
CA LEU A 147 3.42 4.32 -18.82
C LEU A 147 3.71 5.27 -17.66
N GLY A 148 3.14 6.49 -17.69
CA GLY A 148 3.24 7.49 -16.63
C GLY A 148 2.46 7.18 -15.35
N ARG A 149 1.58 6.16 -15.37
CA ARG A 149 0.70 5.77 -14.27
C ARG A 149 1.46 5.45 -12.97
N ASP A 150 2.30 4.42 -13.01
CA ASP A 150 3.03 3.97 -11.82
C ASP A 150 4.11 4.96 -11.43
N ALA A 151 4.70 5.63 -12.43
CA ALA A 151 5.72 6.63 -12.22
C ALA A 151 5.17 7.84 -11.43
N ALA A 152 3.97 8.33 -11.78
CA ALA A 152 3.29 9.37 -11.03
C ALA A 152 2.93 8.90 -9.61
N LEU A 153 2.40 7.70 -9.46
CA LEU A 153 2.02 7.16 -8.14
C LEU A 153 3.22 7.01 -7.20
N ARG A 154 4.37 6.52 -7.71
CA ARG A 154 5.64 6.46 -6.96
C ARG A 154 6.13 7.85 -6.57
N ALA A 155 6.07 8.82 -7.49
CA ALA A 155 6.45 10.20 -7.20
C ALA A 155 5.57 10.81 -6.10
N ILE A 156 4.26 10.54 -6.12
CA ILE A 156 3.36 11.05 -5.08
C ILE A 156 3.71 10.46 -3.70
N ARG A 157 4.00 9.15 -3.62
CA ARG A 157 4.41 8.51 -2.35
C ARG A 157 5.72 9.07 -1.78
N ARG A 158 6.71 9.34 -2.63
CA ARG A 158 8.02 9.87 -2.19
C ARG A 158 7.93 11.25 -1.54
N ASN A 159 6.90 12.03 -1.86
CA ASN A 159 6.70 13.38 -1.32
C ASN A 159 5.89 13.40 0.00
N GLY A 160 5.78 12.27 0.70
CA GLY A 160 5.23 12.23 2.08
C GLY A 160 3.70 12.28 2.18
N MET A 161 2.97 12.12 1.07
CA MET A 161 1.51 12.10 1.09
C MET A 161 0.97 10.74 1.56
N LEU A 162 0.10 10.73 2.57
CA LEU A 162 -0.58 9.53 3.04
C LEU A 162 -1.78 9.22 2.15
N PHE A 163 -1.77 8.04 1.51
CA PHE A 163 -2.88 7.59 0.68
C PHE A 163 -4.00 6.96 1.52
N SER A 164 -5.23 7.42 1.32
CA SER A 164 -6.40 6.75 1.89
C SER A 164 -6.78 5.52 1.06
N PHE A 165 -6.90 5.67 -0.26
CA PHE A 165 -7.02 4.55 -1.20
C PHE A 165 -6.60 4.97 -2.61
N VAL A 166 -6.30 3.97 -3.45
CA VAL A 166 -5.97 4.15 -4.87
C VAL A 166 -7.05 3.44 -5.69
N ARG A 167 -7.69 4.14 -6.62
CA ARG A 167 -8.72 3.57 -7.50
C ARG A 167 -8.39 3.81 -8.97
N ASP A 168 -8.49 2.75 -9.76
CA ASP A 168 -8.45 2.84 -11.21
C ASP A 168 -9.85 3.20 -11.76
N VAL A 169 -9.92 4.30 -12.49
CA VAL A 169 -11.11 4.80 -13.17
C VAL A 169 -10.89 4.87 -14.68
N THR A 170 -9.98 4.06 -15.22
CA THR A 170 -9.75 3.95 -16.67
C THR A 170 -11.04 3.51 -17.35
N PRO A 171 -11.63 4.34 -18.23
CA PRO A 171 -12.85 3.99 -18.93
C PRO A 171 -12.56 2.86 -19.91
N MET A 172 -13.44 1.86 -19.95
CA MET A 172 -13.39 0.81 -20.97
C MET A 172 -13.69 1.45 -22.34
N PRO A 173 -12.78 1.39 -23.32
CA PRO A 173 -13.04 1.94 -24.65
C PRO A 173 -14.15 1.13 -25.31
N HIS A 174 -15.20 1.83 -25.72
CA HIS A 174 -16.26 1.29 -26.55
C HIS A 174 -16.06 1.90 -27.94
N ASN A 175 -15.51 1.12 -28.88
CA ASN A 175 -15.23 1.56 -30.26
C ASN A 175 -16.54 1.77 -31.05
N GLY A 176 -17.42 2.67 -30.59
CA GLY A 176 -18.74 2.97 -31.16
C GLY A 176 -19.67 3.74 -30.21
N CYS A 177 -20.91 4.01 -30.62
CA CYS A 177 -21.96 4.55 -29.74
C CYS A 177 -22.07 3.69 -28.47
N ARG A 178 -22.20 4.34 -27.31
CA ARG A 178 -22.26 3.68 -25.99
C ARG A 178 -23.22 2.49 -26.06
N PRO A 179 -22.71 1.24 -26.02
CA PRO A 179 -23.58 0.08 -26.13
C PRO A 179 -24.58 0.10 -24.98
N PRO A 180 -25.86 -0.22 -25.24
CA PRO A 180 -26.86 -0.30 -24.18
C PRO A 180 -26.33 -1.19 -23.08
N LYS A 181 -26.55 -0.78 -21.83
CA LYS A 181 -26.04 -1.44 -20.62
C LYS A 181 -26.24 -2.94 -20.78
N LYS A 182 -25.15 -3.71 -20.95
CA LYS A 182 -25.24 -5.17 -21.08
C LYS A 182 -26.08 -5.67 -19.92
N ARG A 183 -27.17 -6.38 -20.23
CA ARG A 183 -27.84 -7.21 -19.23
C ARG A 183 -26.73 -8.05 -18.59
N ARG A 184 -26.59 -7.95 -17.26
CA ARG A 184 -25.69 -8.82 -16.51
C ARG A 184 -26.18 -10.24 -16.79
N SER A 185 -25.58 -10.92 -17.75
CA SER A 185 -25.48 -12.37 -17.71
C SER A 185 -24.59 -12.63 -16.53
N THR A 186 -25.19 -12.70 -15.35
CA THR A 186 -24.52 -13.08 -14.12
C THR A 186 -24.16 -14.56 -14.27
N ARG A 187 -23.11 -14.84 -15.05
CA ARG A 187 -22.37 -16.09 -14.88
C ARG A 187 -21.61 -15.90 -13.57
N THR A 188 -22.29 -16.27 -12.50
CA THR A 188 -21.78 -16.16 -11.14
C THR A 188 -20.53 -17.02 -11.06
N LEU A 189 -19.38 -16.40 -10.77
CA LEU A 189 -18.17 -17.12 -10.39
C LEU A 189 -18.51 -18.01 -9.20
N GLN A 190 -18.31 -19.30 -9.36
CA GLN A 190 -18.52 -20.28 -8.32
C GLN A 190 -17.18 -20.61 -7.69
N TRP A 191 -17.05 -20.26 -6.42
CA TRP A 191 -16.04 -20.80 -5.52
C TRP A 191 -16.67 -21.98 -4.77
N LYS A 192 -16.11 -23.18 -4.93
CA LYS A 192 -16.63 -24.37 -4.27
C LYS A 192 -15.48 -25.19 -3.71
N CYS A 193 -15.65 -25.66 -2.47
CA CYS A 193 -14.84 -26.75 -1.95
C CYS A 193 -15.30 -28.04 -2.61
N VAL A 194 -14.39 -28.71 -3.33
CA VAL A 194 -14.64 -29.97 -4.02
C VAL A 194 -14.32 -31.15 -3.10
N GLU A 195 -13.23 -31.05 -2.37
CA GLU A 195 -12.76 -32.08 -1.46
C GLU A 195 -12.20 -31.43 -0.22
N SER A 196 -12.52 -31.99 0.95
CA SER A 196 -11.87 -31.65 2.20
C SER A 196 -11.66 -32.91 2.99
N ARG A 197 -10.42 -33.17 3.41
CA ARG A 197 -10.07 -34.34 4.22
C ARG A 197 -9.12 -33.95 5.33
N VAL A 198 -9.15 -34.75 6.39
CA VAL A 198 -8.25 -34.62 7.53
C VAL A 198 -7.30 -35.79 7.46
N ASP A 199 -6.07 -35.55 7.00
CA ASP A 199 -5.05 -36.59 6.88
C ASP A 199 -4.48 -36.91 8.28
N SER A 200 -4.39 -35.90 9.16
CA SER A 200 -3.95 -36.05 10.56
C SER A 200 -4.46 -34.88 11.40
N LYS A 201 -4.37 -34.97 12.74
CA LYS A 201 -4.72 -33.85 13.64
C LYS A 201 -4.04 -32.52 13.28
N ARG A 202 -2.87 -32.58 12.63
CA ARG A 202 -2.07 -31.43 12.20
C ARG A 202 -1.90 -31.32 10.68
N LEU A 203 -2.68 -32.06 9.90
CA LEU A 203 -2.61 -32.01 8.45
C LEU A 203 -4.01 -32.08 7.85
N TYR A 204 -4.46 -30.93 7.37
CA TYR A 204 -5.75 -30.78 6.71
C TYR A 204 -5.53 -30.47 5.25
N TYR A 205 -6.20 -31.20 4.37
CA TYR A 205 -6.18 -30.96 2.93
C TYR A 205 -7.53 -30.43 2.47
N GLY A 206 -7.51 -29.40 1.63
CA GLY A 206 -8.68 -28.83 0.98
C GLY A 206 -8.41 -28.57 -0.49
N ARG A 207 -9.33 -29.01 -1.35
CA ARG A 207 -9.34 -28.74 -2.78
C ARG A 207 -10.52 -27.84 -3.14
N PHE A 208 -10.22 -26.69 -3.74
CA PHE A 208 -11.17 -25.66 -4.11
C PHE A 208 -11.17 -25.46 -5.62
N VAL A 209 -12.34 -25.12 -6.15
CA VAL A 209 -12.54 -24.81 -7.57
C VAL A 209 -13.09 -23.41 -7.73
N LEU A 210 -12.48 -22.67 -8.66
CA LEU A 210 -12.96 -21.39 -9.15
C LEU A 210 -13.25 -21.49 -10.65
N SER A 211 -14.52 -21.34 -11.03
CA SER A 211 -14.99 -21.34 -12.42
C SER A 211 -16.30 -20.54 -12.57
N PRO A 212 -16.63 -20.04 -13.77
CA PRO A 212 -15.84 -20.04 -15.00
C PRO A 212 -14.84 -18.86 -15.04
N LEU A 213 -13.60 -19.11 -15.47
CA LEU A 213 -12.58 -18.07 -15.72
C LEU A 213 -12.30 -17.93 -17.23
N MET A 214 -11.83 -16.76 -17.65
CA MET A 214 -11.36 -16.53 -19.03
C MET A 214 -9.90 -16.96 -19.15
N LYS A 215 -9.45 -17.31 -20.37
CA LYS A 215 -8.06 -17.68 -20.66
C LYS A 215 -7.05 -16.66 -20.08
N GLY A 216 -6.07 -17.15 -19.30
CA GLY A 216 -5.03 -16.36 -18.62
C GLY A 216 -5.42 -15.78 -17.25
N GLN A 217 -6.70 -15.81 -16.86
CA GLN A 217 -7.12 -15.33 -15.54
C GLN A 217 -6.77 -16.35 -14.44
N ALA A 218 -6.86 -17.65 -14.72
CA ALA A 218 -6.62 -18.68 -13.72
C ALA A 218 -5.19 -18.64 -13.19
N ASP A 219 -4.20 -18.43 -14.06
CA ASP A 219 -2.79 -18.33 -13.67
C ASP A 219 -2.51 -17.12 -12.78
N THR A 220 -3.00 -15.95 -13.20
CA THR A 220 -2.86 -14.72 -12.42
C THR A 220 -3.46 -14.86 -11.02
N ILE A 221 -4.67 -15.44 -10.92
CA ILE A 221 -5.37 -15.65 -9.66
C ILE A 221 -4.67 -16.73 -8.82
N GLY A 222 -4.26 -17.84 -9.44
CA GLY A 222 -3.57 -18.95 -8.78
C GLY A 222 -2.25 -18.52 -8.15
N ILE A 223 -1.42 -17.78 -8.90
CA ILE A 223 -0.17 -17.22 -8.40
C ILE A 223 -0.42 -16.22 -7.26
N ALA A 224 -1.40 -15.32 -7.42
CA ALA A 224 -1.73 -14.33 -6.40
C ALA A 224 -2.22 -15.00 -5.11
N MET A 225 -3.12 -15.98 -5.22
CA MET A 225 -3.63 -16.72 -4.06
C MET A 225 -2.55 -17.55 -3.40
N ARG A 226 -1.73 -18.30 -4.15
CA ARG A 226 -0.61 -19.06 -3.60
C ARG A 226 0.34 -18.17 -2.78
N ARG A 227 0.68 -16.99 -3.31
CA ARG A 227 1.53 -16.01 -2.61
C ARG A 227 0.87 -15.49 -1.34
N ALA A 228 -0.42 -15.18 -1.39
CA ALA A 228 -1.16 -14.69 -0.22
C ALA A 228 -1.27 -15.77 0.87
N LEU A 229 -1.62 -17.00 0.48
CA LEU A 229 -1.78 -18.13 1.39
C LEU A 229 -0.48 -18.47 2.13
N LEU A 230 0.65 -18.49 1.40
CA LEU A 230 1.94 -18.83 1.98
C LEU A 230 2.60 -17.65 2.71
N GLY A 231 2.36 -16.40 2.32
CA GLY A 231 3.12 -15.25 2.81
C GLY A 231 2.38 -14.33 3.79
N GLU A 232 1.07 -14.18 3.65
CA GLU A 232 0.32 -13.12 4.34
C GLU A 232 -0.57 -13.64 5.48
N ILE A 233 -0.77 -14.95 5.56
CA ILE A 233 -1.64 -15.54 6.57
C ILE A 233 -0.98 -15.49 7.95
N GLU A 234 -1.73 -14.92 8.89
CA GLU A 234 -1.33 -14.79 10.30
C GLU A 234 -1.57 -16.10 11.04
N GLY A 235 -0.56 -16.54 11.80
CA GLY A 235 -0.63 -17.70 12.67
C GLY A 235 -0.50 -17.33 14.14
N THR A 236 -1.03 -18.16 15.02
CA THR A 236 -0.77 -18.08 16.47
C THR A 236 0.36 -19.04 16.83
N TYR A 237 1.37 -18.56 17.54
CA TYR A 237 2.55 -19.35 17.88
C TYR A 237 3.18 -18.86 19.19
N ILE A 238 4.04 -19.70 19.76
CA ILE A 238 4.84 -19.39 20.95
C ILE A 238 6.06 -18.57 20.50
N THR A 239 6.17 -17.34 20.98
CA THR A 239 7.23 -16.37 20.62
C THR A 239 8.42 -16.41 21.55
N ARG A 240 8.19 -16.65 22.83
CA ARG A 240 9.22 -16.67 23.87
C ARG A 240 8.97 -17.82 24.82
N ALA A 241 10.06 -18.39 25.30
CA ALA A 241 10.09 -19.31 26.43
C ALA A 241 11.15 -18.83 27.43
N LYS A 242 10.79 -18.74 28.71
CA LYS A 242 11.70 -18.40 29.81
C LYS A 242 11.63 -19.52 30.84
N SER A 243 12.78 -20.01 31.28
CA SER A 243 12.90 -21.03 32.32
C SER A 243 13.99 -20.58 33.29
N GLU A 244 13.75 -20.74 34.59
CA GLU A 244 14.68 -20.31 35.64
C GLU A 244 15.97 -21.14 35.66
N ASN A 245 15.90 -22.40 35.20
CA ASN A 245 17.00 -23.37 35.30
C ASN A 245 17.89 -23.44 34.05
N VAL A 246 17.76 -22.52 33.09
CA VAL A 246 18.43 -22.60 31.79
C VAL A 246 19.43 -21.47 31.60
N LEU A 247 20.73 -21.81 31.68
CA LEU A 247 21.83 -20.87 31.44
C LEU A 247 22.03 -20.58 29.94
N HIS A 248 21.93 -21.61 29.07
CA HIS A 248 22.17 -21.50 27.63
C HIS A 248 21.30 -22.49 26.81
N GLU A 249 21.08 -22.22 25.51
CA GLU A 249 20.19 -23.00 24.62
C GLU A 249 20.57 -24.48 24.45
N TYR A 250 21.83 -24.84 24.71
CA TYR A 250 22.36 -26.20 24.56
C TYR A 250 22.60 -26.90 25.89
N SER A 251 22.16 -26.34 27.01
CA SER A 251 22.32 -27.00 28.30
C SER A 251 21.36 -28.17 28.44
N THR A 252 21.79 -29.18 29.18
CA THR A 252 20.93 -30.26 29.66
C THR A 252 20.50 -29.95 31.10
N ILE A 253 19.26 -30.29 31.45
CA ILE A 253 18.75 -30.16 32.82
C ILE A 253 18.79 -31.56 33.41
N ALA A 254 19.42 -31.74 34.57
CA ALA A 254 19.43 -33.02 35.26
C ALA A 254 17.99 -33.50 35.52
N GLY A 255 17.70 -34.78 35.28
CA GLY A 255 16.37 -35.38 35.47
C GLY A 255 15.33 -35.09 34.39
N ILE A 256 15.73 -34.48 33.26
CA ILE A 256 14.94 -34.38 32.03
C ILE A 256 15.68 -35.13 30.91
N GLU A 257 14.95 -35.92 30.12
CA GLU A 257 15.53 -36.73 29.04
C GLU A 257 16.02 -35.87 27.86
N GLU A 258 15.25 -34.85 27.47
CA GLU A 258 15.54 -33.97 26.35
C GLU A 258 16.46 -32.80 26.72
N SER A 259 17.23 -32.34 25.73
CA SER A 259 17.97 -31.08 25.83
C SER A 259 17.05 -29.86 25.79
N VAL A 260 17.50 -28.71 26.32
CA VAL A 260 16.75 -27.44 26.21
C VAL A 260 16.42 -27.08 24.76
N HIS A 261 17.37 -27.33 23.84
CA HIS A 261 17.16 -27.12 22.41
C HIS A 261 16.00 -27.98 21.86
N GLU A 262 15.94 -29.25 22.24
CA GLU A 262 14.84 -30.15 21.83
C GLU A 262 13.50 -29.74 22.43
N ILE A 263 13.47 -29.32 23.69
CA ILE A 263 12.25 -28.77 24.32
C ILE A 263 11.76 -27.55 23.53
N PHE A 264 12.65 -26.61 23.19
CA PHE A 264 12.30 -25.43 22.41
C PHE A 264 11.87 -25.77 20.99
N ARG A 265 12.48 -26.78 20.36
CA ARG A 265 12.06 -27.31 19.06
C ARG A 265 10.66 -27.93 19.15
N ASN A 266 10.38 -28.73 20.17
CA ASN A 266 9.07 -29.35 20.40
C ASN A 266 7.99 -28.30 20.65
N LEU A 267 8.26 -27.29 21.49
CA LEU A 267 7.36 -26.16 21.74
C LEU A 267 7.06 -25.36 20.47
N LYS A 268 8.07 -25.15 19.61
CA LYS A 268 7.91 -24.47 18.32
C LYS A 268 7.03 -25.23 17.33
N GLU A 269 6.98 -26.55 17.44
CA GLU A 269 6.13 -27.40 16.61
C GLU A 269 4.67 -27.45 17.09
N ILE A 270 4.35 -26.95 18.29
CA ILE A 270 3.00 -26.95 18.83
C ILE A 270 2.09 -26.03 18.01
N VAL A 271 0.98 -26.58 17.54
CA VAL A 271 0.00 -25.85 16.76
C VAL A 271 -1.08 -25.27 17.68
N LEU A 272 -1.15 -23.95 17.70
CA LEU A 272 -2.13 -23.19 18.47
C LEU A 272 -3.20 -22.60 17.55
N ARG A 273 -4.44 -22.61 18.02
CA ARG A 273 -5.59 -21.96 17.39
C ARG A 273 -6.09 -20.84 18.29
N SER A 274 -6.10 -19.63 17.77
CA SER A 274 -6.60 -18.48 18.52
C SER A 274 -6.91 -17.27 17.64
N ASN A 275 -7.85 -16.43 18.07
CA ASN A 275 -8.11 -15.11 17.48
C ASN A 275 -7.64 -13.96 18.38
N LEU A 276 -6.48 -14.15 19.00
CA LEU A 276 -5.90 -13.19 19.92
C LEU A 276 -5.42 -11.90 19.25
N TYR A 277 -5.68 -10.80 19.95
CA TYR A 277 -5.00 -9.52 19.73
C TYR A 277 -3.93 -9.32 20.81
N GLY A 278 -2.70 -9.05 20.39
CA GLY A 278 -1.58 -8.80 21.30
C GLY A 278 -0.81 -10.06 21.72
N VAL A 279 -0.04 -9.92 22.80
CA VAL A 279 0.72 -11.01 23.44
C VAL A 279 -0.07 -11.52 24.63
N ARG A 280 -0.06 -12.84 24.85
CA ARG A 280 -0.63 -13.48 26.02
C ARG A 280 0.38 -14.41 26.65
N ASP A 281 0.35 -14.47 27.97
CA ASP A 281 1.20 -15.37 28.73
C ASP A 281 0.51 -16.73 28.87
N ALA A 282 1.34 -17.77 28.87
CA ALA A 282 0.99 -19.15 29.17
C ALA A 282 2.14 -19.75 29.98
N SER A 283 1.92 -20.88 30.63
CA SER A 283 2.99 -21.52 31.39
C SER A 283 2.87 -23.04 31.38
N ILE A 284 3.98 -23.70 31.68
CA ILE A 284 4.04 -25.14 31.97
C ILE A 284 4.52 -25.25 33.40
N CYS A 285 3.75 -25.92 34.25
CA CYS A 285 4.10 -26.17 35.64
C CYS A 285 3.81 -27.63 35.97
N VAL A 286 4.87 -28.44 35.99
CA VAL A 286 4.76 -29.90 36.15
C VAL A 286 5.78 -30.39 37.18
N ARG A 287 5.38 -31.38 37.99
CA ARG A 287 6.27 -32.10 38.91
C ARG A 287 6.46 -33.54 38.41
N GLY A 288 7.71 -33.97 38.30
CA GLY A 288 8.09 -35.30 37.85
C GLY A 288 7.98 -36.38 38.95
N PRO A 289 8.20 -37.66 38.59
CA PRO A 289 8.44 -38.16 37.23
C PRO A 289 7.15 -38.17 36.39
N LYS A 290 7.17 -37.57 35.20
CA LYS A 290 5.98 -37.44 34.34
C LYS A 290 6.36 -37.17 32.88
N TYR A 291 5.64 -37.80 31.97
CA TYR A 291 5.68 -37.50 30.54
C TYR A 291 4.87 -36.23 30.24
N ILE A 292 5.54 -35.18 29.73
CA ILE A 292 4.93 -33.89 29.45
C ILE A 292 4.46 -33.83 28.01
N THR A 293 3.19 -33.50 27.84
CA THR A 293 2.56 -33.29 26.53
C THR A 293 2.01 -31.87 26.41
N ALA A 294 1.58 -31.48 25.22
CA ALA A 294 0.95 -30.18 24.99
C ALA A 294 -0.30 -29.95 25.83
N GLN A 295 -0.96 -31.01 26.33
CA GLN A 295 -2.06 -30.88 27.29
C GLN A 295 -1.65 -30.21 28.61
N ASP A 296 -0.38 -30.32 29.01
CA ASP A 296 0.13 -29.78 30.26
C ASP A 296 0.45 -28.27 30.18
N ILE A 297 0.24 -27.65 29.01
CA ILE A 297 0.35 -26.20 28.84
C ILE A 297 -0.89 -25.53 29.42
N ILE A 298 -0.66 -24.65 30.39
CA ILE A 298 -1.67 -23.78 30.98
C ILE A 298 -1.83 -22.58 30.03
N SER A 299 -2.73 -22.72 29.05
CA SER A 299 -3.05 -21.67 28.09
C SER A 299 -4.23 -20.81 28.55
N PRO A 300 -4.31 -19.53 28.14
CA PRO A 300 -5.49 -18.71 28.39
C PRO A 300 -6.71 -19.26 27.62
N PRO A 301 -7.95 -19.01 28.08
CA PRO A 301 -9.18 -19.57 27.48
C PRO A 301 -9.41 -19.18 26.01
N SER A 302 -8.74 -18.13 25.54
CA SER A 302 -8.77 -17.70 24.14
C SER A 302 -7.88 -18.51 23.19
N VAL A 303 -6.99 -19.35 23.74
CA VAL A 303 -6.04 -20.19 22.99
C VAL A 303 -6.40 -21.65 23.16
N GLU A 304 -6.55 -22.31 22.03
CA GLU A 304 -6.81 -23.73 21.95
C GLU A 304 -5.60 -24.45 21.34
N ILE A 305 -5.25 -25.59 21.91
CA ILE A 305 -4.17 -26.44 21.42
C ILE A 305 -4.78 -27.46 20.47
N VAL A 306 -4.34 -27.47 19.21
CA VAL A 306 -4.94 -28.31 18.17
C VAL A 306 -4.68 -29.80 18.40
N ASP A 307 -3.48 -30.14 18.89
CA ASP A 307 -3.10 -31.50 19.20
C ASP A 307 -2.49 -31.59 20.61
N THR A 308 -3.30 -32.07 21.55
CA THR A 308 -2.92 -32.21 22.97
C THR A 308 -1.91 -33.32 23.21
N THR A 309 -1.79 -34.29 22.30
CA THR A 309 -0.90 -35.45 22.46
C THR A 309 0.55 -35.18 22.04
N GLN A 310 0.87 -33.95 21.65
CA GLN A 310 2.21 -33.59 21.21
C GLN A 310 3.20 -33.68 22.37
N HIS A 311 4.27 -34.43 22.17
CA HIS A 311 5.36 -34.54 23.13
C HIS A 311 6.11 -33.21 23.29
N ILE A 312 6.45 -32.88 24.55
CA ILE A 312 7.31 -31.73 24.88
C ILE A 312 8.60 -32.22 25.51
N ALA A 313 8.50 -32.95 26.63
CA ALA A 313 9.63 -33.43 27.41
C ALA A 313 9.24 -34.61 28.31
N ASN A 314 10.22 -35.37 28.81
CA ASN A 314 10.05 -36.45 29.76
C ASN A 314 10.87 -36.19 31.03
N LEU A 315 10.20 -36.12 32.19
CA LEU A 315 10.86 -35.96 33.50
C LEU A 315 11.08 -37.33 34.12
N THR A 316 12.34 -37.71 34.29
CA THR A 316 12.76 -39.00 34.86
C THR A 316 12.88 -38.95 36.39
N GLU A 317 13.17 -37.77 36.95
CA GLU A 317 13.37 -37.55 38.38
C GLU A 317 12.24 -36.69 39.00
N PRO A 318 12.07 -36.66 40.34
CA PRO A 318 11.06 -35.86 41.03
C PRO A 318 11.41 -34.36 41.07
N ILE A 319 11.56 -33.76 39.90
CA ILE A 319 11.94 -32.36 39.70
C ILE A 319 10.71 -31.54 39.32
N SER A 320 10.66 -30.28 39.75
CA SER A 320 9.65 -29.33 39.28
C SER A 320 10.18 -28.57 38.06
N LEU A 321 9.49 -28.71 36.93
CA LEU A 321 9.75 -27.92 35.73
C LEU A 321 8.74 -26.77 35.64
N PHE A 322 9.26 -25.54 35.56
CA PHE A 322 8.49 -24.33 35.31
C PHE A 322 9.02 -23.62 34.07
N ILE A 323 8.13 -23.37 33.10
CA ILE A 323 8.45 -22.62 31.87
C ILE A 323 7.37 -21.57 31.65
N GLU A 324 7.77 -20.31 31.57
CA GLU A 324 6.92 -19.21 31.14
C GLU A 324 6.95 -19.08 29.62
N LEU A 325 5.78 -18.93 29.01
CA LEU A 325 5.59 -18.89 27.57
C LEU A 325 4.85 -17.61 27.17
N GLN A 326 5.24 -17.01 26.05
CA GLN A 326 4.48 -15.91 25.46
C GLN A 326 3.93 -16.31 24.10
N ILE A 327 2.61 -16.25 23.96
CA ILE A 327 1.86 -16.56 22.76
C ILE A 327 1.50 -15.27 22.05
N LYS A 328 1.73 -15.22 20.74
CA LYS A 328 1.37 -14.08 19.90
C LYS A 328 0.76 -14.55 18.59
N ARG A 329 -0.13 -13.73 18.04
CA ARG A 329 -0.59 -13.84 16.65
C ARG A 329 0.17 -12.83 15.79
N ASP A 330 0.81 -13.29 14.73
CA ASP A 330 1.57 -12.44 13.80
C ASP A 330 1.68 -13.10 12.42
N ARG A 331 2.21 -12.35 11.45
CA ARG A 331 2.52 -12.86 10.10
C ARG A 331 3.83 -13.63 10.09
N GLY A 332 3.87 -14.72 9.33
CA GLY A 332 5.03 -15.59 9.19
C GLY A 332 6.25 -14.92 8.54
N TYR A 333 7.43 -15.46 8.87
CA TYR A 333 8.78 -15.04 8.45
C TYR A 333 9.16 -13.59 8.74
N ARG A 334 9.26 -13.24 10.02
CA ARG A 334 10.14 -12.16 10.46
C ARG A 334 11.25 -12.75 11.31
N MET A 335 12.42 -12.98 10.72
CA MET A 335 13.66 -13.05 11.50
C MET A 335 13.75 -11.75 12.28
N LYS A 336 13.48 -11.80 13.58
CA LYS A 336 13.85 -10.69 14.45
C LYS A 336 15.34 -10.83 14.66
N SER A 337 16.11 -9.82 14.28
CA SER A 337 17.48 -9.66 14.76
C SER A 337 17.45 -9.83 16.27
N THR A 338 18.18 -10.82 16.77
CA THR A 338 18.49 -11.04 18.19
C THR A 338 18.97 -9.71 18.76
N LYS A 339 18.07 -8.97 19.42
CA LYS A 339 18.48 -7.98 20.41
C LYS A 339 18.51 -8.74 21.70
N ASP A 340 19.73 -8.97 22.17
CA ASP A 340 20.05 -9.70 23.38
C ASP A 340 19.12 -9.29 24.52
N SER A 341 18.22 -10.19 24.91
CA SER A 341 17.52 -10.06 26.17
C SER A 341 18.47 -10.51 27.26
N HIS A 342 19.05 -9.55 27.98
CA HIS A 342 19.86 -9.73 29.20
C HIS A 342 19.08 -10.37 30.39
N ASP A 343 17.98 -11.10 30.13
CA ASP A 343 16.99 -11.53 31.13
C ASP A 343 16.66 -13.04 31.06
N GLY A 344 17.53 -13.87 30.44
CA GLY A 344 17.34 -15.32 30.37
C GLY A 344 16.12 -15.80 29.56
N SER A 345 15.46 -14.90 28.83
CA SER A 345 14.32 -15.25 27.96
C SER A 345 14.81 -15.63 26.57
N TYR A 346 14.38 -16.77 26.06
CA TYR A 346 14.74 -17.25 24.72
C TYR A 346 13.65 -16.90 23.71
N HIS A 347 14.08 -16.39 22.56
CA HIS A 347 13.19 -16.09 21.44
C HIS A 347 13.11 -17.30 20.51
N LEU A 348 11.90 -17.83 20.34
CA LEU A 348 11.69 -18.92 19.41
C LEU A 348 11.54 -18.37 17.98
N ASP A 349 12.36 -18.89 17.07
CA ASP A 349 12.26 -18.57 15.65
C ASP A 349 10.91 -19.00 15.08
N ILE A 350 10.24 -18.07 14.42
CA ILE A 350 8.86 -18.22 13.96
C ILE A 350 8.85 -18.97 12.63
N VAL A 351 8.69 -20.30 12.67
CA VAL A 351 8.65 -21.15 11.45
C VAL A 351 7.27 -21.75 11.20
N SER A 352 6.31 -21.60 12.11
CA SER A 352 4.99 -22.21 11.95
C SER A 352 4.06 -21.34 11.10
N MET A 353 4.19 -21.46 9.78
CA MET A 353 3.18 -20.97 8.85
C MET A 353 1.95 -21.89 8.90
N PRO A 354 0.74 -21.34 9.13
CA PRO A 354 -0.48 -22.13 9.15
C PRO A 354 -0.74 -22.94 7.88
N VAL A 355 -0.40 -22.37 6.73
CA VAL A 355 -0.44 -23.05 5.42
C VAL A 355 0.93 -23.68 5.19
N ARG A 356 0.96 -25.01 5.14
CA ARG A 356 2.18 -25.81 4.89
C ARG A 356 2.51 -25.85 3.40
N ASN A 357 1.49 -25.98 2.56
CA ASN A 357 1.66 -25.99 1.12
C ASN A 357 0.40 -25.46 0.42
N ALA A 358 0.58 -24.86 -0.75
CA ALA A 358 -0.50 -24.42 -1.62
C ALA A 358 -0.09 -24.63 -3.09
N ASN A 359 -0.82 -25.52 -3.77
CA ASN A 359 -0.66 -25.80 -5.18
C ASN A 359 -1.87 -25.27 -5.96
N HIS A 360 -1.67 -25.00 -7.24
CA HIS A 360 -2.76 -24.69 -8.14
C HIS A 360 -2.58 -25.41 -9.46
N SER A 361 -3.68 -25.82 -10.07
CA SER A 361 -3.72 -26.40 -11.41
C SER A 361 -4.83 -25.76 -12.23
N ILE A 362 -4.60 -25.64 -13.53
CA ILE A 362 -5.49 -24.94 -14.45
C ILE A 362 -5.97 -25.94 -15.49
N HIS A 363 -7.29 -26.01 -15.69
CA HIS A 363 -7.91 -26.87 -16.69
C HIS A 363 -8.69 -26.01 -17.68
N SER A 364 -8.35 -26.12 -18.96
CA SER A 364 -9.01 -25.40 -20.04
C SER A 364 -10.19 -26.22 -20.58
N TYR A 365 -11.32 -25.56 -20.86
CA TYR A 365 -12.51 -26.20 -21.45
C TYR A 365 -13.26 -25.25 -22.38
N GLY A 366 -14.16 -25.79 -23.20
CA GLY A 366 -14.98 -24.99 -24.14
C GLY A 366 -14.15 -24.34 -25.25
N ASN A 367 -13.45 -25.15 -26.05
CA ASN A 367 -12.53 -24.71 -27.13
C ASN A 367 -11.48 -23.70 -26.63
N GLU A 368 -10.90 -23.96 -25.45
CA GLU A 368 -9.87 -23.15 -24.79
C GLU A 368 -10.25 -21.70 -24.46
N LYS A 369 -11.53 -21.33 -24.55
CA LYS A 369 -11.96 -19.97 -24.20
C LYS A 369 -12.14 -19.79 -22.69
N GLN A 370 -12.30 -20.89 -21.96
CA GLN A 370 -12.57 -20.89 -20.53
C GLN A 370 -11.56 -21.75 -19.77
N GLU A 371 -11.30 -21.33 -18.53
CA GLU A 371 -10.40 -21.99 -17.60
C GLU A 371 -11.14 -22.28 -16.28
N ILE A 372 -10.70 -23.34 -15.61
CA ILE A 372 -11.05 -23.71 -14.25
C ILE A 372 -9.75 -23.69 -13.45
N LEU A 373 -9.75 -22.94 -12.35
CA LEU A 373 -8.66 -22.97 -11.40
C LEU A 373 -8.99 -23.94 -10.28
N PHE A 374 -8.14 -24.94 -10.07
CA PHE A 374 -8.14 -25.78 -8.88
C PHE A 374 -7.05 -25.30 -7.94
N LEU A 375 -7.39 -25.12 -6.67
CA LEU A 375 -6.48 -24.76 -5.59
C LEU A 375 -6.45 -25.89 -4.59
N GLU A 376 -5.25 -26.37 -4.27
CA GLU A 376 -5.02 -27.43 -3.29
C GLU A 376 -4.22 -26.84 -2.14
N ILE A 377 -4.76 -26.92 -0.93
CA ILE A 377 -4.22 -26.25 0.25
C ILE A 377 -4.01 -27.28 1.36
N TRP A 378 -2.80 -27.32 1.91
CA TRP A 378 -2.46 -28.11 3.09
C TRP A 378 -2.20 -27.18 4.27
N THR A 379 -2.92 -27.38 5.37
CA THR A 379 -2.78 -26.56 6.58
C THR A 379 -2.45 -27.41 7.80
N ASN A 380 -1.87 -26.77 8.81
CA ASN A 380 -1.48 -27.40 10.07
C ASN A 380 -2.65 -27.62 11.05
N GLY A 381 -3.89 -27.26 10.68
CA GLY A 381 -5.08 -27.38 11.53
C GLY A 381 -5.37 -26.19 12.45
N SER A 382 -4.54 -25.14 12.41
CA SER A 382 -4.78 -23.91 13.19
C SER A 382 -6.02 -23.12 12.74
N PHE A 383 -6.50 -23.33 11.51
CA PHE A 383 -7.73 -22.75 10.99
C PHE A 383 -8.90 -23.74 11.01
N THR A 384 -10.10 -23.22 11.25
CA THR A 384 -11.33 -24.01 11.09
C THR A 384 -11.72 -24.11 9.62
N ARG A 385 -12.49 -25.14 9.27
CA ARG A 385 -12.97 -25.40 7.90
C ARG A 385 -13.76 -24.23 7.30
N SER A 386 -14.39 -23.39 8.13
CA SER A 386 -15.16 -22.21 7.71
C SER A 386 -14.30 -20.98 7.40
N THR A 387 -13.06 -20.94 7.90
CA THR A 387 -12.12 -19.82 7.69
C THR A 387 -11.25 -19.97 6.46
N LEU A 388 -11.23 -21.15 5.83
CA LEU A 388 -10.45 -21.46 4.62
C LEU A 388 -11.22 -21.18 3.33
#